data_AF-A0A814PB11-F1
#
_entry.id   AF-A0A814PB11-F1
#
_cell.length_a   1.000
_cell.length_b   1.000
_cell.length_c   1.000
_cell.angle_alpha   90.00
_cell.angle_beta   90.00
_cell.angle_gamma   90.00
#
_symmetry.space_group_name_H-M   'P 1'
#
loop_
_entity.id
_entity.type
_entity.pdbx_description
1 polymer ?
#
loop_
_entity_poly.entity_id
_entity_poly.type
_entity_poly.pdbx_seq_one_letter_code
_entity_poly.pdbx_strand_id
1 'polypeptide(L)'
;MYVYSRSFRWLQIILTLFYGQVISTGIYEYLIQGISGLTLQLRPVYDSILLIIFGILMFAFVPYAIFALWYCRTRMSIITLLISIAILILTLVKSIIEISNMGQYPIRKEWIFIRIMELILRLFGIIALIIFIIRLRQEYRPDNF
;
A
#
# COMPACT_ATOMS: atom_id res chain seq x y z
N MET A 1 9.73 20.63 20.20
CA MET A 1 8.87 20.76 18.99
C MET A 1 9.83 20.92 17.81
N TYR A 2 10.03 19.87 17.01
CA TYR A 2 10.99 19.91 15.89
C TYR A 2 10.40 20.76 14.74
N VAL A 3 11.10 21.83 14.34
CA VAL A 3 10.72 22.66 13.20
C VAL A 3 11.22 21.98 11.93
N TYR A 4 10.47 21.01 11.43
CA TYR A 4 10.77 20.38 10.14
C TYR A 4 10.63 21.39 9.00
N SER A 5 11.45 21.25 7.95
CA SER A 5 11.31 22.07 6.75
C SER A 5 9.91 21.95 6.13
N ARG A 6 9.39 23.02 5.51
CA ARG A 6 8.07 22.99 4.83
C ARG A 6 7.96 21.82 3.87
N SER A 7 9.04 21.52 3.15
CA SER A 7 9.12 20.40 2.20
C SER A 7 8.99 19.02 2.84
N PHE A 8 9.36 18.86 4.12
CA PHE A 8 9.20 17.62 4.86
C PHE A 8 7.74 17.40 5.29
N ARG A 9 7.05 18.45 5.74
CA ARG A 9 5.62 18.38 6.09
C ARG A 9 4.75 18.03 4.88
N TRP A 10 5.03 18.60 3.71
CA TRP A 10 4.31 18.23 2.48
C TRP A 10 4.46 16.76 2.12
N LEU A 11 5.66 16.19 2.30
CA LEU A 11 5.90 14.77 2.07
C LEU A 11 5.10 13.87 3.03
N GLN A 12 4.99 14.25 4.31
CA GLN A 12 4.15 13.56 5.29
C GLN A 12 2.67 13.57 4.90
N ILE A 13 2.17 14.72 4.43
CA ILE A 13 0.77 14.88 4.00
C ILE A 13 0.50 13.99 2.78
N ILE A 14 1.36 14.04 1.76
CA ILE A 14 1.24 13.23 0.54
C ILE A 14 1.25 11.74 0.88
N LEU A 15 2.18 11.29 1.72
CA LEU A 15 2.24 9.89 2.14
C LEU A 15 1.01 9.47 2.97
N THR A 16 0.48 10.35 3.81
CA THR A 16 -0.76 10.09 4.56
C THR A 16 -1.96 9.91 3.63
N LEU A 17 -2.09 10.77 2.61
CA LEU A 17 -3.15 10.65 1.60
C LEU A 17 -3.00 9.36 0.78
N PHE A 18 -1.77 9.02 0.39
CA PHE A 18 -1.47 7.76 -0.29
C PHE A 18 -1.89 6.56 0.56
N TYR A 19 -1.55 6.54 1.85
CA TYR A 19 -1.96 5.47 2.76
C TYR A 19 -3.49 5.42 2.95
N GLY A 20 -4.18 6.57 2.94
CA GLY A 20 -5.65 6.62 2.90
C GLY A 20 -6.25 5.96 1.66
N GLN A 21 -5.65 6.18 0.48
CA GLN A 21 -6.04 5.49 -0.75
C GLN A 21 -5.80 3.97 -0.65
N VAL A 22 -4.67 3.54 -0.06
CA VAL A 22 -4.38 2.12 0.21
C VAL A 22 -5.42 1.47 1.13
N ILE A 23 -5.89 2.17 2.17
CA ILE A 23 -7.04 1.71 2.98
C ILE A 23 -8.28 1.53 2.11
N SER A 24 -8.63 2.53 1.31
CA SER A 24 -9.85 2.50 0.52
C SER A 24 -9.85 1.33 -0.47
N THR A 25 -8.74 1.14 -1.20
CA THR A 25 -8.55 -0.02 -2.07
C THR A 25 -8.60 -1.31 -1.26
N GLY A 26 -8.00 -1.32 -0.06
CA GLY A 26 -7.98 -2.49 0.80
C GLY A 26 -9.37 -2.93 1.28
N ILE A 27 -10.20 -1.96 1.67
CA ILE A 27 -11.58 -2.20 2.09
C ILE A 27 -12.41 -2.71 0.91
N TYR A 28 -12.31 -2.05 -0.26
CA TYR A 28 -13.15 -2.39 -1.40
C TYR A 28 -12.76 -3.72 -2.05
N GLU A 29 -11.47 -3.90 -2.40
CA GLU A 29 -11.01 -5.06 -3.16
C GLU A 29 -10.78 -6.33 -2.32
N TYR A 30 -10.47 -6.20 -1.03
CA TYR A 30 -10.13 -7.35 -0.20
C TYR A 30 -11.25 -7.70 0.77
N LEU A 31 -11.83 -6.71 1.47
CA LEU A 31 -12.93 -6.95 2.41
C LEU A 31 -14.27 -7.13 1.68
N ILE A 32 -14.72 -6.13 0.92
CA ILE A 32 -16.06 -6.17 0.30
C ILE A 32 -16.13 -7.29 -0.75
N GLN A 33 -15.17 -7.35 -1.68
CA GLN A 33 -15.14 -8.43 -2.68
C GLN A 33 -14.93 -9.82 -2.08
N GLY A 34 -14.16 -9.93 -0.99
CA GLY A 34 -13.97 -11.18 -0.26
C GLY A 34 -15.28 -11.69 0.35
N ILE A 35 -15.99 -10.81 1.08
CA ILE A 35 -17.29 -11.10 1.70
C ILE A 35 -18.35 -11.41 0.64
N SER A 36 -18.43 -10.63 -0.44
CA SER A 36 -19.38 -10.88 -1.53
C SER A 36 -19.10 -12.20 -2.24
N GLY A 37 -17.82 -12.55 -2.44
CA GLY A 37 -17.44 -13.83 -3.03
C GLY A 37 -17.82 -15.03 -2.15
N LEU A 38 -17.75 -14.88 -0.82
CA LEU A 38 -18.10 -15.91 0.14
C LEU A 38 -19.62 -16.08 0.26
N THR A 39 -20.37 -14.97 0.29
CA THR A 39 -21.83 -14.96 0.45
C THR A 39 -22.58 -15.40 -0.82
N LEU A 40 -22.06 -15.02 -2.00
CA LEU A 40 -22.68 -15.36 -3.28
C LEU A 40 -22.15 -16.68 -3.89
N GLN A 41 -21.23 -17.38 -3.20
CA GLN A 41 -20.54 -18.58 -3.69
C GLN A 41 -19.90 -18.41 -5.09
N LEU A 42 -19.54 -17.17 -5.44
CA LEU A 42 -18.97 -16.83 -6.75
C LEU A 42 -17.51 -17.27 -6.91
N ARG A 43 -16.85 -17.61 -5.80
CA ARG A 43 -15.45 -18.03 -5.76
C ARG A 43 -15.24 -19.19 -4.78
N PRO A 44 -14.16 -19.97 -4.92
CA PRO A 44 -13.75 -20.94 -3.91
C PRO A 44 -13.65 -20.26 -2.54
N VAL A 45 -14.23 -20.89 -1.51
CA VAL A 45 -14.29 -20.34 -0.14
C VAL A 45 -12.89 -19.93 0.36
N TYR A 46 -11.86 -20.71 0.01
CA TYR A 46 -10.48 -20.43 0.38
C TYR A 46 -9.95 -19.10 -0.17
N ASP A 47 -10.26 -18.75 -1.42
CA ASP A 47 -9.84 -17.50 -2.05
C ASP A 47 -10.52 -16.29 -1.38
N SER A 48 -11.81 -16.41 -1.05
CA SER A 48 -12.56 -15.38 -0.34
C SER A 48 -12.03 -15.13 1.07
N ILE A 49 -11.68 -16.19 1.81
CA ILE A 49 -11.09 -16.07 3.15
C ILE A 49 -9.72 -15.39 3.09
N LEU A 50 -8.88 -15.75 2.12
CA LEU A 50 -7.58 -15.10 1.90
C LEU A 50 -7.74 -13.60 1.64
N LEU A 51 -8.69 -13.21 0.79
CA LEU A 51 -8.99 -11.80 0.52
C LEU A 51 -9.38 -11.06 1.82
N ILE A 52 -10.26 -11.65 2.64
CA ILE A 52 -10.66 -11.03 3.92
C ILE A 52 -9.46 -10.84 4.85
N ILE A 53 -8.60 -11.85 4.99
CA ILE A 53 -7.37 -11.77 5.81
C ILE A 53 -6.46 -10.65 5.29
N PHE A 54 -6.28 -10.54 3.97
CA PHE A 54 -5.51 -9.45 3.36
C PHE A 54 -6.11 -8.07 3.66
N GLY A 55 -7.44 -7.94 3.63
CA GLY A 55 -8.12 -6.69 3.97
C GLY A 55 -7.90 -6.27 5.42
N ILE A 56 -7.97 -7.23 6.36
CA ILE A 56 -7.69 -6.98 7.79
C ILE A 56 -6.24 -6.57 8.00
N LEU A 57 -5.29 -7.26 7.34
CA LEU A 57 -3.86 -6.91 7.40
C LEU A 57 -3.60 -5.49 6.91
N MET A 58 -4.23 -5.07 5.80
CA MET A 58 -4.14 -3.70 5.28
C MET A 58 -4.72 -2.68 6.27
N PHE A 59 -5.83 -3.02 6.91
CA PHE A 59 -6.49 -2.16 7.89
C PHE A 59 -5.64 -1.95 9.15
N ALA A 60 -4.88 -2.96 9.60
CA ALA A 60 -3.93 -2.81 10.69
C ALA A 60 -2.64 -2.08 10.27
N PHE A 61 -2.18 -2.33 9.05
CA PHE A 61 -0.94 -1.77 8.51
C PHE A 61 -1.00 -0.25 8.33
N VAL A 62 -2.10 0.28 7.79
CA VAL A 62 -2.13 1.69 7.42
C VAL A 62 -2.09 2.64 8.62
N PRO A 63 -2.88 2.45 9.69
CA PRO A 63 -2.74 3.25 10.90
C PRO A 63 -1.31 3.20 11.43
N TYR A 64 -0.69 2.01 11.46
CA TYR A 64 0.71 1.87 11.85
C TYR A 64 1.66 2.69 10.97
N ALA A 65 1.43 2.71 9.66
CA ALA A 65 2.23 3.50 8.72
C ALA A 65 2.05 5.01 8.93
N ILE A 66 0.81 5.48 9.13
CA ILE A 66 0.53 6.88 9.45
C ILE A 66 1.22 7.27 10.77
N PHE A 67 1.08 6.46 11.82
CA PHE A 67 1.79 6.68 13.08
C PHE A 67 3.31 6.75 12.87
N ALA A 68 3.90 5.86 12.07
CA ALA A 68 5.34 5.90 11.79
C ALA A 68 5.79 7.19 11.10
N LEU A 69 4.99 7.73 10.18
CA LEU A 69 5.27 9.00 9.48
C LEU A 69 5.21 10.21 10.41
N TRP A 70 4.15 10.30 11.21
CA TRP A 70 3.89 11.48 12.05
C TRP A 70 4.82 11.56 13.26
N TYR A 71 5.23 10.42 13.80
CA TYR A 71 6.18 10.36 14.91
C TYR A 71 7.65 10.33 14.46
N CYS A 72 7.92 10.38 13.15
CA CYS A 72 9.27 10.49 12.61
C CYS A 72 10.22 9.40 13.13
N ARG A 73 9.72 8.17 13.33
CA ARG A 73 10.50 7.06 13.90
C ARG A 73 11.13 6.22 12.79
N THR A 74 12.41 6.45 12.49
CA THR A 74 13.14 5.79 11.40
C THR A 74 13.00 4.26 11.38
N ARG A 75 13.09 3.59 12.54
CA ARG A 75 12.92 2.13 12.64
C ARG A 75 11.53 1.68 12.20
N MET A 76 10.48 2.40 12.62
CA MET A 76 9.11 2.10 12.23
C MET A 76 8.88 2.39 10.75
N SER A 77 9.45 3.48 10.23
CA SER A 77 9.36 3.81 8.80
C SER A 77 10.05 2.76 7.91
N ILE A 78 11.18 2.18 8.35
CA ILE A 78 11.82 1.06 7.64
C ILE A 78 10.93 -0.19 7.65
N ILE A 79 10.32 -0.52 8.79
CA ILE A 79 9.35 -1.63 8.86
C ILE A 79 8.19 -1.39 7.90
N THR A 80 7.67 -0.16 7.83
CA THR A 80 6.59 0.18 6.90
C THR A 80 7.00 0.04 5.45
N LEU A 81 8.26 0.37 5.12
CA LEU A 81 8.82 0.19 3.79
C LEU A 81 8.87 -1.29 3.40
N LEU A 82 9.37 -2.15 4.30
CA LEU A 82 9.42 -3.60 4.06
C LEU A 82 8.02 -4.18 3.82
N ILE A 83 7.04 -3.78 4.64
CA ILE A 83 5.65 -4.23 4.48
C ILE A 83 5.05 -3.71 3.16
N SER A 84 5.28 -2.45 2.79
CA SER A 84 4.82 -1.90 1.51
C SER A 84 5.42 -2.65 0.30
N ILE A 85 6.69 -3.05 0.37
CA ILE A 85 7.33 -3.87 -0.67
C ILE A 85 6.69 -5.26 -0.75
N ALA A 86 6.49 -5.93 0.40
CA ALA A 86 5.84 -7.24 0.44
C ALA A 86 4.43 -7.19 -0.16
N ILE A 87 3.67 -6.16 0.19
CA ILE A 87 2.34 -5.89 -0.36
C ILE A 87 2.40 -5.70 -1.88
N LEU A 88 3.36 -4.91 -2.39
CA LEU A 88 3.52 -4.71 -3.84
C LEU A 88 3.75 -6.05 -4.56
N ILE A 89 4.63 -6.89 -4.04
CA ILE A 89 4.92 -8.22 -4.61
C ILE A 89 3.64 -9.07 -4.65
N LEU A 90 2.88 -9.11 -3.55
CA LEU A 90 1.64 -9.88 -3.45
C LEU A 90 0.57 -9.37 -4.42
N THR A 91 0.41 -8.05 -4.56
CA THR A 91 -0.50 -7.46 -5.55
C THR A 91 -0.08 -7.78 -6.99
N LEU A 92 1.23 -7.77 -7.26
CA LEU A 92 1.77 -8.11 -8.58
C LEU A 92 1.53 -9.58 -8.93
N VAL A 93 1.80 -10.50 -7.98
CA VAL A 93 1.51 -11.93 -8.16
C VAL A 93 0.02 -12.16 -8.39
N LYS A 94 -0.86 -11.56 -7.57
CA LYS A 94 -2.32 -11.64 -7.75
C LYS A 94 -2.74 -11.15 -9.14
N SER A 95 -2.20 -10.01 -9.57
CA SER A 95 -2.52 -9.42 -10.87
C SER A 95 -2.11 -10.33 -12.03
N ILE A 96 -0.93 -10.96 -11.97
CA ILE A 96 -0.45 -11.90 -12.99
C ILE A 96 -1.38 -13.12 -13.08
N ILE A 97 -1.77 -13.69 -11.94
CA ILE A 97 -2.67 -14.85 -11.89
C ILE A 97 -4.04 -14.48 -12.47
N GLU A 98 -4.60 -13.32 -12.09
CA GLU A 98 -5.89 -12.85 -12.63
C GLU A 98 -5.84 -12.63 -14.15
N ILE A 99 -4.77 -12.01 -14.66
CA ILE A 99 -4.58 -11.78 -16.10
C ILE A 99 -4.42 -13.11 -16.86
N SER A 100 -3.70 -14.08 -16.27
CA SER A 100 -3.53 -15.41 -16.86
C SER A 100 -4.86 -16.15 -16.97
N ASN A 101 -5.73 -16.02 -15.96
CA ASN A 101 -7.01 -16.71 -15.92
C ASN A 101 -8.11 -16.04 -16.77
N MET A 102 -7.93 -14.77 -17.17
CA MET A 102 -8.91 -13.98 -17.92
C MET A 102 -8.92 -14.20 -19.44
N GLY A 103 -8.15 -15.11 -20.05
CA GLY A 103 -8.28 -15.43 -21.50
C GLY A 103 -8.12 -14.24 -22.49
N GLN A 104 -8.79 -14.28 -23.66
CA GLN A 104 -8.77 -13.21 -24.69
C GLN A 104 -10.05 -12.35 -24.70
N TYR A 105 -10.63 -12.04 -23.55
CA TYR A 105 -11.80 -11.17 -23.52
C TYR A 105 -11.43 -9.70 -23.79
N PRO A 106 -12.27 -8.92 -24.49
CA PRO A 106 -12.02 -7.50 -24.79
C PRO A 106 -11.82 -6.65 -23.52
N ILE A 107 -12.45 -7.05 -22.41
CA ILE A 107 -12.36 -6.44 -21.07
C ILE A 107 -10.93 -6.54 -20.47
N ARG A 108 -10.09 -7.46 -20.96
CA ARG A 108 -8.73 -7.68 -20.46
C ARG A 108 -7.84 -6.45 -20.59
N LYS A 109 -7.99 -5.64 -21.64
CA LYS A 109 -7.14 -4.45 -21.86
C LYS A 109 -7.37 -3.39 -20.79
N GLU A 110 -8.63 -3.14 -20.44
CA GLU A 110 -9.01 -2.17 -19.40
C GLU A 110 -8.54 -2.61 -18.02
N TRP A 111 -8.71 -3.89 -17.69
CA TRP A 111 -8.22 -4.46 -16.42
C TRP A 111 -6.70 -4.39 -16.29
N ILE A 112 -5.96 -4.72 -17.36
CA ILE A 112 -4.50 -4.59 -17.37
C ILE A 112 -4.10 -3.13 -17.13
N PHE A 113 -4.77 -2.18 -17.78
CA PHE A 113 -4.47 -0.75 -17.60
C PHE A 113 -4.70 -0.31 -16.15
N ILE A 114 -5.83 -0.70 -15.53
CA ILE A 114 -6.13 -0.41 -14.12
C ILE A 114 -5.05 -0.98 -13.20
N ARG A 115 -4.64 -2.24 -13.41
CA ARG A 115 -3.60 -2.89 -12.60
C ARG A 115 -2.23 -2.26 -12.78
N ILE A 116 -1.86 -1.86 -14.01
CA ILE A 116 -0.62 -1.13 -14.27
C ILE A 116 -0.63 0.22 -13.53
N MET A 117 -1.74 0.97 -13.60
CA MET A 117 -1.87 2.24 -12.88
C MET A 117 -1.78 2.06 -11.36
N GLU A 118 -2.40 1.00 -10.82
CA GLU A 118 -2.30 0.65 -9.40
C GLU A 118 -0.85 0.34 -8.99
N LEU A 119 -0.12 -0.44 -9.79
CA LEU A 119 1.29 -0.75 -9.55
C LEU A 119 2.18 0.51 -9.60
N ILE A 120 1.93 1.40 -10.58
CA ILE A 120 2.65 2.67 -10.70
C ILE A 120 2.43 3.53 -9.46
N LEU A 121 1.18 3.69 -9.01
CA LEU A 121 0.84 4.42 -7.79
C LEU A 121 1.57 3.84 -6.56
N ARG A 122 1.59 2.51 -6.41
CA ARG A 122 2.29 1.84 -5.30
C ARG A 122 3.81 2.08 -5.35
N LEU A 123 4.42 2.07 -6.54
CA LEU A 123 5.84 2.39 -6.71
C LEU A 123 6.14 3.83 -6.31
N PHE A 124 5.30 4.79 -6.71
CA PHE A 124 5.44 6.18 -6.27
C PHE A 124 5.36 6.32 -4.76
N GLY A 125 4.44 5.61 -4.10
CA GLY A 125 4.35 5.58 -2.64
C GLY A 125 5.63 5.04 -1.96
N ILE A 126 6.21 3.97 -2.49
CA ILE A 126 7.48 3.41 -2.00
C ILE A 126 8.63 4.39 -2.19
N ILE A 127 8.74 5.03 -3.36
CA ILE A 127 9.78 6.04 -3.63
C ILE A 127 9.65 7.22 -2.66
N ALA A 128 8.43 7.72 -2.45
CA ALA A 128 8.18 8.80 -1.49
C ALA A 128 8.57 8.40 -0.06
N LEU A 129 8.32 7.16 0.35
CA LEU A 129 8.70 6.64 1.65
C LEU A 129 10.22 6.49 1.80
N ILE A 130 10.93 6.09 0.73
CA ILE A 130 12.40 6.07 0.71
C ILE A 130 12.97 7.47 0.88
N ILE A 131 12.47 8.44 0.12
CA ILE A 131 12.88 9.86 0.24
C ILE A 131 12.62 10.36 1.67
N PHE A 132 11.46 10.00 2.25
CA PHE A 132 11.11 10.35 3.61
C PHE A 132 12.12 9.80 4.63
N ILE A 133 12.45 8.50 4.55
CA ILE A 133 13.43 7.84 5.43
C ILE A 133 14.83 8.45 5.28
N ILE A 134 15.26 8.75 4.05
CA ILE A 134 16.57 9.38 3.79
C ILE A 134 16.62 10.74 4.46
N ARG A 135 15.60 11.58 4.27
CA ARG A 135 15.53 12.91 4.91
C ARG A 135 15.51 12.80 6.42
N LEU A 136 14.72 11.87 6.96
CA LEU A 136 14.69 11.57 8.39
C LEU A 136 16.08 11.23 8.93
N ARG A 137 16.85 10.42 8.21
CA ARG A 137 18.21 10.06 8.64
C ARG A 137 19.17 11.24 8.58
N GLN A 138 19.03 12.12 7.59
CA GLN A 138 19.88 13.31 7.42
C GLN A 138 19.61 14.36 8.50
N GLU A 139 18.34 14.58 8.85
CA GLU A 139 17.93 15.59 9.83
C GLU A 139 18.24 15.17 11.28
N TYR A 140 18.39 13.86 11.54
CA TYR A 140 18.75 13.29 12.85
C TYR A 140 20.21 12.83 12.97
N ARG A 141 21.09 13.12 11.98
CA ARG A 141 22.53 12.88 12.16
C ARG A 141 23.09 13.89 13.19
N PRO A 142 23.78 13.42 14.24
CA PRO A 142 24.39 14.30 15.26
C PRO A 142 25.55 15.14 14.72
N ASP A 143 26.00 14.88 13.49
CA ASP A 143 27.18 15.52 12.87
C ASP A 143 26.89 16.95 12.33
N ASN A 144 25.68 17.48 12.51
CA ASN A 144 25.25 18.81 12.06
C ASN A 144 25.31 19.90 13.15
N PHE A 145 26.08 19.66 14.23
CA PHE A 145 26.38 20.65 15.26
C PHE A 145 27.89 20.84 15.42
#